data_AF-A0A6C0Q6R6-F1
#
_entry.id   AF-A0A6C0Q6R6-F1
#
_cell.length_a   1.000
_cell.length_b   1.000
_cell.length_c   1.000
_cell.angle_alpha   90.00
_cell.angle_beta   90.00
_cell.angle_gamma   90.00
#
_symmetry.space_group_name_H-M   'P 1'
#
loop_
_entity.id
_entity.type
_entity.pdbx_description
1 polymer ?
#
loop_
_entity_poly.entity_id
_entity_poly.type
_entity_poly.pdbx_seq_one_letter_code
_entity_poly.pdbx_strand_id
1 'polypeptide(L)'
;MPDQHPSPPRLLADWFRAHSVQLTGLDADEALDDLEPLREIVGDARVVGLGENAHFVEEFSHAPQRVLRLLAERCGFTVLAFEFGFSEGFALDRWLSGETQGESEAEVSRAAAEWGFADFMDWLRRYNRSGGHPLRFAGPDIPAAGGALRPALDPVADYLREVDPDALALLETALEISDRFLGGEKTGSGAAAAPAWGELEPAEQNELTATLARLLLRLRAVEPVHVERGGQSAFDIARRLDPRRGAVGAVDGRRQAGAEVADDLKATEGGDVLVLSSASVIKALLAADKVDRPALAS
;
A
#
# COMPACT_ATOMS: atom_id res chain seq x y z
N MET A 1 -16.80 57.41 -15.33
CA MET A 1 -17.14 56.08 -14.79
C MET A 1 -15.82 55.37 -14.57
N PRO A 2 -15.41 55.05 -13.33
CA PRO A 2 -14.22 54.24 -13.15
C PRO A 2 -14.50 52.84 -13.71
N ASP A 3 -13.56 52.30 -14.48
CA ASP A 3 -13.61 50.96 -15.07
C ASP A 3 -13.89 49.93 -13.98
N GLN A 4 -15.04 49.27 -14.06
CA GLN A 4 -15.44 48.19 -13.16
C GLN A 4 -14.92 46.83 -13.65
N HIS A 5 -13.74 46.80 -14.28
CA HIS A 5 -13.13 45.51 -14.61
C HIS A 5 -12.64 44.85 -13.31
N PRO A 6 -13.20 43.69 -12.91
CA PRO A 6 -12.75 43.00 -11.71
C PRO A 6 -11.25 42.70 -11.83
N SER A 7 -10.51 42.95 -10.75
CA SER A 7 -9.09 42.64 -10.70
C SER A 7 -8.85 41.14 -10.93
N PRO A 8 -7.70 40.74 -11.52
CA PRO A 8 -7.42 39.34 -11.85
C PRO A 8 -7.64 38.33 -10.70
N PRO A 9 -7.34 38.65 -9.42
CA PRO A 9 -7.65 37.76 -8.30
C PRO A 9 -9.15 37.57 -8.05
N ARG A 10 -9.99 38.58 -8.32
CA ARG A 10 -11.46 38.48 -8.20
C ARG A 10 -12.05 37.62 -9.31
N LEU A 11 -11.55 37.78 -10.53
CA LEU A 11 -11.93 36.92 -11.67
C LEU A 11 -11.65 35.44 -11.37
N LEU A 12 -10.49 35.15 -10.78
CA LEU A 12 -10.13 33.77 -10.42
C LEU A 12 -11.02 33.22 -9.30
N ALA A 13 -11.29 34.01 -8.25
CA ALA A 13 -12.16 33.60 -7.15
C ALA A 13 -13.62 33.37 -7.61
N ASP A 14 -14.13 34.22 -8.49
CA ASP A 14 -15.48 34.07 -9.06
C ASP A 14 -15.56 32.84 -9.96
N TRP A 15 -14.50 32.58 -10.73
CA TRP A 15 -14.38 31.34 -11.51
C TRP A 15 -14.41 30.11 -10.61
N PHE A 16 -13.61 30.06 -9.53
CA PHE A 16 -13.63 28.93 -8.60
C PHE A 16 -15.03 28.71 -8.00
N ARG A 17 -15.68 29.77 -7.52
CA ARG A 17 -17.04 29.67 -6.97
C ARG A 17 -18.06 29.12 -7.97
N ALA A 18 -17.90 29.44 -9.25
CA ALA A 18 -18.77 28.95 -10.32
C ALA A 18 -18.49 27.50 -10.75
N HIS A 19 -17.31 26.95 -10.41
CA HIS A 19 -16.87 25.62 -10.87
C HIS A 19 -16.48 24.68 -9.72
N SER A 20 -16.72 25.06 -8.46
CA SER A 20 -16.50 24.23 -7.28
C SER A 20 -17.78 23.56 -6.83
N VAL A 21 -17.67 22.30 -6.41
CA VAL A 21 -18.71 21.63 -5.63
C VAL A 21 -18.43 21.85 -4.16
N GLN A 22 -19.44 22.30 -3.41
CA GLN A 22 -19.33 22.49 -1.98
C GLN A 22 -19.74 21.21 -1.27
N LEU A 23 -18.86 20.70 -0.40
CA LEU A 23 -19.18 19.61 0.52
C LEU A 23 -20.07 20.13 1.65
N THR A 24 -21.06 19.34 2.03
CA THR A 24 -22.01 19.71 3.09
C THR A 24 -21.48 19.39 4.48
N GLY A 25 -20.50 18.51 4.57
CA GLY A 25 -19.80 18.15 5.79
C GLY A 25 -18.54 17.34 5.50
N LEU A 26 -17.84 16.95 6.56
CA LEU A 26 -16.59 16.20 6.46
C LEU A 26 -16.64 14.87 7.21
N ASP A 27 -17.67 14.62 8.03
CA ASP A 27 -17.73 13.41 8.84
C ASP A 27 -17.81 12.15 7.97
N ALA A 28 -16.98 11.16 8.28
CA ALA A 28 -16.79 9.97 7.47
C ALA A 28 -18.09 9.18 7.21
N ASP A 29 -19.05 9.23 8.15
CA ASP A 29 -20.33 8.53 8.10
C ASP A 29 -21.48 9.33 7.44
N GLU A 30 -21.25 10.58 7.04
CA GLU A 30 -22.28 11.40 6.39
C GLU A 30 -22.77 10.80 5.05
N ALA A 31 -23.94 11.27 4.62
CA ALA A 31 -24.50 10.95 3.30
C ALA A 31 -23.54 11.39 2.18
N LEU A 32 -23.48 10.64 1.09
CA LEU A 32 -22.49 10.84 0.02
C LEU A 32 -23.02 11.68 -1.16
N ASP A 33 -24.18 12.31 -1.01
CA ASP A 33 -24.89 12.95 -2.14
C ASP A 33 -24.23 14.24 -2.63
N ASP A 34 -23.53 14.96 -1.75
CA ASP A 34 -22.67 16.10 -2.11
C ASP A 34 -21.42 15.68 -2.90
N LEU A 35 -21.04 14.40 -2.83
CA LEU A 35 -19.93 13.81 -3.59
C LEU A 35 -20.38 13.21 -4.94
N GLU A 36 -21.68 13.19 -5.24
CA GLU A 36 -22.19 12.63 -6.50
C GLU A 36 -21.54 13.22 -7.77
N PRO A 37 -21.22 14.53 -7.86
CA PRO A 37 -20.51 15.09 -9.02
C PRO A 37 -19.12 14.47 -9.24
N LEU A 38 -18.49 13.90 -8.21
CA LEU A 38 -17.21 13.20 -8.34
C LEU A 38 -17.32 11.98 -9.25
N ARG A 39 -18.50 11.36 -9.36
CA ARG A 39 -18.72 10.22 -10.28
C ARG A 39 -18.50 10.61 -11.74
N GLU A 40 -18.84 11.84 -12.13
CA GLU A 40 -18.57 12.34 -13.48
C GLU A 40 -17.07 12.54 -13.71
N ILE A 41 -16.36 13.01 -12.68
CA ILE A 41 -14.90 13.19 -12.69
C ILE A 41 -14.18 11.84 -12.75
N VAL A 42 -14.69 10.83 -12.06
CA VAL A 42 -14.16 9.45 -12.11
C VAL A 42 -14.44 8.83 -13.47
N GLY A 43 -15.68 8.92 -13.96
CA GLY A 43 -16.09 8.39 -15.26
C GLY A 43 -15.88 6.88 -15.35
N ASP A 44 -15.17 6.45 -16.40
CA ASP A 44 -14.80 5.07 -16.69
C ASP A 44 -13.38 4.69 -16.23
N ALA A 45 -12.79 5.52 -15.37
CA ALA A 45 -11.45 5.26 -14.83
C ALA A 45 -11.41 3.95 -14.06
N ARG A 46 -10.47 3.07 -14.43
CA ARG A 46 -10.22 1.82 -13.71
C ARG A 46 -9.25 2.04 -12.55
N VAL A 47 -8.43 3.08 -12.61
CA VAL A 47 -7.52 3.44 -11.51
C VAL A 47 -7.69 4.91 -11.12
N VAL A 48 -8.10 5.13 -9.87
CA VAL A 48 -8.24 6.46 -9.27
C VAL A 48 -7.21 6.64 -8.17
N GLY A 49 -6.34 7.64 -8.34
CA GLY A 49 -5.39 8.04 -7.32
C GLY A 49 -5.95 9.15 -6.44
N LEU A 50 -6.01 8.92 -5.13
CA LEU A 50 -6.43 9.87 -4.11
C LEU A 50 -5.25 10.26 -3.23
N GLY A 51 -4.80 11.50 -3.39
CA GLY A 51 -3.66 12.03 -2.65
C GLY A 51 -4.05 12.60 -1.30
N GLU A 52 -3.24 12.34 -0.28
CA GLU A 52 -3.29 13.06 1.00
C GLU A 52 -2.26 14.19 1.02
N ASN A 53 -2.68 15.41 1.38
CA ASN A 53 -1.78 16.57 1.48
C ASN A 53 -0.97 16.59 2.79
N ALA A 54 -1.46 15.96 3.86
CA ALA A 54 -0.76 15.85 5.13
C ALA A 54 -1.24 14.63 5.92
N HIS A 55 -0.29 13.88 6.52
CA HIS A 55 -0.61 12.85 7.50
C HIS A 55 -0.88 13.47 8.87
N PHE A 56 -1.73 12.82 9.69
CA PHE A 56 -2.02 13.18 11.09
C PHE A 56 -2.82 14.48 11.33
N VAL A 57 -3.66 14.86 10.38
CA VAL A 57 -4.66 15.91 10.58
C VAL A 57 -6.05 15.30 10.36
N GLU A 58 -6.92 15.45 11.35
CA GLU A 58 -8.22 14.77 11.44
C GLU A 58 -9.15 15.15 10.27
N GLU A 59 -9.18 16.42 9.87
CA GLU A 59 -9.98 16.85 8.72
C GLU A 59 -9.46 16.29 7.39
N PHE A 60 -8.15 16.02 7.30
CA PHE A 60 -7.53 15.37 6.14
C PHE A 60 -7.66 13.84 6.17
N SER A 61 -8.17 13.23 7.25
CA SER A 61 -8.48 11.80 7.27
C SER A 61 -9.96 11.52 6.95
N HIS A 62 -10.92 12.37 7.35
CA HIS A 62 -12.35 12.07 7.14
C HIS A 62 -12.82 12.30 5.69
N ALA A 63 -12.38 13.37 5.02
CA ALA A 63 -12.80 13.65 3.64
C ALA A 63 -12.37 12.55 2.65
N PRO A 64 -11.12 12.04 2.67
CA PRO A 64 -10.76 10.88 1.85
C PRO A 64 -11.61 9.65 2.15
N GLN A 65 -11.96 9.37 3.42
CA GLN A 65 -12.82 8.24 3.74
C GLN A 65 -14.19 8.34 3.07
N ARG A 66 -14.84 9.53 3.07
CA ARG A 66 -16.11 9.72 2.34
C ARG A 66 -15.97 9.46 0.84
N VAL A 67 -14.85 9.88 0.24
CA VAL A 67 -14.56 9.60 -1.17
C VAL A 67 -14.34 8.10 -1.41
N LEU A 68 -13.57 7.41 -0.56
CA LEU A 68 -13.37 5.96 -0.64
C LEU A 68 -14.71 5.22 -0.56
N ARG A 69 -15.59 5.64 0.36
CA ARG A 69 -16.95 5.12 0.48
C ARG A 69 -17.77 5.33 -0.78
N LEU A 70 -17.76 6.52 -1.39
CA LEU A 70 -18.44 6.77 -2.66
C LEU A 70 -17.96 5.82 -3.76
N LEU A 71 -16.63 5.66 -3.89
CA LEU A 71 -16.03 4.82 -4.91
C LEU A 71 -16.38 3.34 -4.72
N ALA A 72 -16.37 2.86 -3.48
CA ALA A 72 -16.76 1.50 -3.14
C ALA A 72 -18.27 1.26 -3.30
N GLU A 73 -19.09 2.09 -2.67
CA GLU A 73 -20.54 1.91 -2.57
C GLU A 73 -21.27 2.24 -3.87
N ARG A 74 -20.83 3.27 -4.62
CA ARG A 74 -21.56 3.81 -5.79
C ARG A 74 -20.82 3.70 -7.13
N CYS A 75 -19.51 3.49 -7.13
CA CYS A 75 -18.72 3.34 -8.37
C CYS A 75 -18.23 1.91 -8.63
N GLY A 76 -18.37 0.99 -7.68
CA GLY A 76 -18.06 -0.43 -7.90
C GLY A 76 -16.58 -0.78 -7.83
N PHE A 77 -15.74 0.07 -7.21
CA PHE A 77 -14.35 -0.25 -6.97
C PHE A 77 -14.23 -1.46 -6.02
N THR A 78 -13.30 -2.37 -6.32
CA THR A 78 -13.15 -3.65 -5.61
C THR A 78 -11.75 -3.86 -5.04
N VAL A 79 -10.81 -2.95 -5.29
CA VAL A 79 -9.46 -3.02 -4.74
C VAL A 79 -9.08 -1.69 -4.12
N LEU A 80 -8.65 -1.73 -2.85
CA LEU A 80 -8.01 -0.62 -2.16
C LEU A 80 -6.51 -0.88 -2.04
N ALA A 81 -5.73 -0.15 -2.82
CA ALA A 81 -4.29 -0.05 -2.68
C ALA A 81 -3.95 1.14 -1.76
N PHE A 82 -3.41 0.87 -0.59
CA PHE A 82 -3.17 1.86 0.46
C PHE A 82 -1.70 1.87 0.84
N GLU A 83 -1.07 3.02 1.12
CA GLU A 83 0.37 3.15 1.47
C GLU A 83 0.76 2.29 2.68
N PHE A 84 0.97 1.00 2.41
CA PHE A 84 1.11 -0.06 3.38
C PHE A 84 2.10 -1.08 2.83
N GLY A 85 2.84 -1.73 3.73
CA GLY A 85 3.82 -2.74 3.35
C GLY A 85 3.18 -3.90 2.60
N PHE A 86 3.78 -4.31 1.49
CA PHE A 86 3.26 -5.36 0.62
C PHE A 86 2.98 -6.67 1.35
N SER A 87 3.90 -7.11 2.21
CA SER A 87 3.73 -8.35 2.97
C SER A 87 2.60 -8.25 3.98
N GLU A 88 2.57 -7.13 4.70
CA GLU A 88 1.63 -6.87 5.78
C GLU A 88 0.20 -6.70 5.24
N GLY A 89 0.06 -6.22 4.00
CA GLY A 89 -1.23 -6.11 3.31
C GLY A 89 -1.99 -7.43 3.20
N PHE A 90 -1.31 -8.56 3.01
CA PHE A 90 -1.98 -9.88 2.93
C PHE A 90 -2.62 -10.30 4.25
N ALA A 91 -1.96 -10.05 5.38
CA ALA A 91 -2.51 -10.35 6.69
C ALA A 91 -3.75 -9.48 6.97
N LEU A 92 -3.66 -8.19 6.63
CA LEU A 92 -4.76 -7.25 6.80
C LEU A 92 -5.95 -7.57 5.89
N ASP A 93 -5.73 -7.91 4.62
CA ASP A 93 -6.77 -8.29 3.66
C ASP A 93 -7.59 -9.53 4.11
N ARG A 94 -6.92 -10.55 4.66
CA ARG A 94 -7.60 -11.73 5.23
C ARG A 94 -8.42 -11.38 6.47
N TRP A 95 -7.93 -10.47 7.30
CA TRP A 95 -8.67 -9.99 8.47
C TRP A 95 -9.89 -9.14 8.09
N LEU A 96 -9.73 -8.25 7.11
CA LEU A 96 -10.79 -7.38 6.58
C LEU A 96 -11.90 -8.18 5.87
N SER A 97 -11.54 -9.24 5.16
CA SER A 97 -12.51 -10.15 4.53
C SER A 97 -13.23 -11.07 5.54
N GLY A 98 -12.71 -11.18 6.76
CA GLY A 98 -13.27 -12.03 7.81
C GLY A 98 -12.85 -13.50 7.71
N GLU A 99 -11.81 -13.81 6.92
CA GLU A 99 -11.20 -15.14 6.87
C GLU A 99 -10.58 -15.52 8.23
N THR A 100 -10.02 -14.55 8.96
CA THR A 100 -9.56 -14.75 10.34
C THR A 100 -10.58 -14.19 11.35
N GLN A 101 -10.77 -14.94 12.46
CA GLN A 101 -11.70 -14.58 13.53
C GLN A 101 -10.97 -14.52 14.87
N GLY A 102 -11.40 -13.62 15.75
CA GLY A 102 -10.90 -13.50 17.13
C GLY A 102 -9.68 -12.62 17.31
N GLU A 103 -9.00 -12.22 16.23
CA GLU A 103 -7.87 -11.29 16.27
C GLU A 103 -8.36 -9.83 16.20
N SER A 104 -7.83 -9.00 17.09
CA SER A 104 -7.94 -7.54 17.05
C SER A 104 -7.09 -6.96 15.91
N GLU A 105 -7.42 -5.74 15.48
CA GLU A 105 -6.62 -5.03 14.46
C GLU A 105 -5.15 -4.91 14.87
N ALA A 106 -4.88 -4.59 16.14
CA ALA A 106 -3.52 -4.43 16.66
C ALA A 106 -2.72 -5.75 16.67
N GLU A 107 -3.39 -6.89 16.80
CA GLU A 107 -2.75 -8.22 16.70
C GLU A 107 -2.38 -8.56 15.26
N VAL A 108 -3.19 -8.16 14.28
CA VAL A 108 -2.93 -8.38 12.85
C VAL A 108 -1.93 -7.36 12.30
N SER A 109 -2.07 -6.11 12.71
CA SER A 109 -1.33 -4.97 12.18
C SER A 109 -1.28 -3.83 13.19
N ARG A 110 -0.22 -3.80 14.00
CA ARG A 110 0.06 -2.65 14.88
C ARG A 110 0.15 -1.34 14.11
N ALA A 111 0.73 -1.36 12.90
CA ALA A 111 0.85 -0.18 12.06
C ALA A 111 -0.52 0.36 11.62
N ALA A 112 -1.48 -0.50 11.26
CA ALA A 112 -2.84 -0.05 10.91
C ALA A 112 -3.55 0.57 12.13
N ALA A 113 -3.44 -0.08 13.29
CA ALA A 113 -4.03 0.39 14.54
C ALA A 113 -3.44 1.74 15.01
N GLU A 114 -2.14 1.98 14.81
CA GLU A 114 -1.45 3.22 15.22
C GLU A 114 -1.61 4.37 14.21
N TRP A 115 -2.01 4.10 12.96
CA TRP A 115 -2.09 5.09 11.88
C TRP A 115 -3.31 6.01 11.91
N GLY A 116 -4.21 5.88 12.88
CA GLY A 116 -5.39 6.75 13.00
C GLY A 116 -6.48 6.48 11.95
N PHE A 117 -6.44 5.31 11.31
CA PHE A 117 -7.47 4.81 10.39
C PHE A 117 -8.28 3.65 10.97
N ALA A 118 -8.22 3.41 12.28
CA ALA A 118 -8.96 2.31 12.93
C ALA A 118 -10.45 2.35 12.59
N ASP A 119 -11.07 3.55 12.64
CA ASP A 119 -12.49 3.73 12.29
C ASP A 119 -12.77 3.39 10.81
N PHE A 120 -11.83 3.70 9.91
CA PHE A 120 -11.92 3.34 8.50
C PHE A 120 -11.74 1.83 8.28
N MET A 121 -10.79 1.19 8.97
CA MET A 121 -10.58 -0.26 8.89
C MET A 121 -11.78 -1.02 9.45
N ASP A 122 -12.40 -0.51 10.52
CA ASP A 122 -13.64 -1.04 11.06
C ASP A 122 -14.82 -0.86 10.10
N TRP A 123 -14.94 0.30 9.46
CA TRP A 123 -15.91 0.49 8.37
C TRP A 123 -15.66 -0.49 7.22
N LEU A 124 -14.42 -0.61 6.73
CA LEU A 124 -14.04 -1.47 5.62
C LEU A 124 -14.33 -2.95 5.93
N ARG A 125 -14.01 -3.39 7.15
CA ARG A 125 -14.33 -4.74 7.62
C ARG A 125 -15.83 -4.99 7.69
N ARG A 126 -16.62 -4.03 8.18
CA ARG A 126 -18.09 -4.13 8.18
C ARG A 126 -18.64 -4.16 6.75
N TYR A 127 -18.13 -3.30 5.87
CA TYR A 127 -18.52 -3.20 4.47
C TYR A 127 -18.26 -4.53 3.74
N ASN A 128 -17.05 -5.08 3.83
CA ASN A 128 -16.68 -6.36 3.22
C ASN A 128 -17.55 -7.52 3.69
N ARG A 129 -18.01 -7.48 4.95
CA ARG A 129 -18.90 -8.50 5.53
C ARG A 129 -20.38 -8.30 5.22
N SER A 130 -20.77 -7.14 4.68
CA SER A 130 -22.18 -6.82 4.39
C SER A 130 -22.73 -7.50 3.13
N GLY A 131 -21.88 -8.17 2.34
CA GLY A 131 -22.29 -8.98 1.19
C GLY A 131 -22.44 -8.24 -0.13
N GLY A 132 -21.97 -6.99 -0.22
CA GLY A 132 -21.88 -6.22 -1.47
C GLY A 132 -20.68 -6.64 -2.34
N HIS A 133 -20.00 -5.65 -2.92
CA HIS A 133 -18.74 -5.84 -3.65
C HIS A 133 -17.57 -5.64 -2.67
N PRO A 134 -16.99 -6.71 -2.08
CA PRO A 134 -15.94 -6.54 -1.08
C PRO A 134 -14.71 -5.91 -1.72
N LEU A 135 -14.10 -4.99 -0.98
CA LEU A 135 -12.81 -4.40 -1.30
C LEU A 135 -11.69 -5.32 -0.83
N ARG A 136 -10.85 -5.77 -1.76
CA ARG A 136 -9.55 -6.39 -1.43
C ARG A 136 -8.57 -5.30 -1.04
N PHE A 137 -7.77 -5.56 -0.01
CA PHE A 137 -6.73 -4.65 0.45
C PHE A 137 -5.36 -5.05 -0.12
N ALA A 138 -4.62 -4.07 -0.63
CA ALA A 138 -3.28 -4.24 -1.14
C ALA A 138 -2.32 -3.19 -0.57
N GLY A 139 -1.16 -3.62 -0.10
CA GLY A 139 -0.05 -2.72 0.24
C GLY A 139 0.91 -2.59 -0.95
N PRO A 140 1.02 -1.42 -1.61
CA PRO A 140 1.96 -1.22 -2.70
C PRO A 140 3.35 -0.77 -2.23
N ASP A 141 3.55 -0.56 -0.92
CA ASP A 141 4.80 -0.04 -0.36
C ASP A 141 5.77 -1.15 0.07
N ILE A 142 7.01 -0.76 0.36
CA ILE A 142 8.04 -1.65 0.87
C ILE A 142 7.63 -2.12 2.28
N PRO A 143 7.77 -3.41 2.60
CA PRO A 143 7.51 -3.94 3.94
C PRO A 143 8.28 -3.18 5.03
N ALA A 144 7.62 -2.93 6.17
CA ALA A 144 8.11 -2.12 7.28
C ALA A 144 8.69 -0.74 6.88
N ALA A 145 8.25 -0.16 5.76
CA ALA A 145 8.86 1.05 5.19
C ALA A 145 10.39 0.93 4.97
N GLY A 146 10.87 -0.29 4.68
CA GLY A 146 12.30 -0.62 4.58
C GLY A 146 13.02 -0.75 5.93
N GLY A 147 12.28 -0.80 7.04
CA GLY A 147 12.81 -0.81 8.40
C GLY A 147 13.21 -2.18 8.94
N ALA A 148 12.67 -3.26 8.39
CA ALA A 148 12.94 -4.64 8.84
C ALA A 148 12.74 -5.65 7.70
N LEU A 149 13.54 -6.71 7.68
CA LEU A 149 13.39 -7.80 6.70
C LEU A 149 12.37 -8.86 7.13
N ARG A 150 12.10 -9.00 8.44
CA ARG A 150 11.19 -10.02 8.98
C ARG A 150 9.80 -10.03 8.35
N PRO A 151 9.10 -8.90 8.20
CA PRO A 151 7.79 -8.89 7.54
C PRO A 151 7.82 -9.42 6.10
N ALA A 152 8.95 -9.29 5.39
CA ALA A 152 9.13 -9.86 4.07
C ALA A 152 9.57 -11.33 4.11
N LEU A 153 10.46 -11.71 5.02
CA LEU A 153 11.11 -13.02 5.03
C LEU A 153 10.34 -14.08 5.82
N ASP A 154 9.60 -13.74 6.88
CA ASP A 154 8.85 -14.72 7.67
C ASP A 154 7.79 -15.46 6.82
N PRO A 155 6.98 -14.79 5.96
CA PRO A 155 6.06 -15.48 5.05
C PRO A 155 6.77 -16.34 3.99
N VAL A 156 7.96 -15.90 3.52
CA VAL A 156 8.79 -16.70 2.60
C VAL A 156 9.32 -17.95 3.31
N ALA A 157 9.68 -17.84 4.59
CA ALA A 157 10.10 -18.97 5.40
C ALA A 157 8.96 -19.98 5.61
N ASP A 158 7.74 -19.49 5.85
CA ASP A 158 6.54 -20.33 5.93
C ASP A 158 6.34 -21.14 4.64
N TYR A 159 6.43 -20.48 3.50
CA TYR A 159 6.31 -21.13 2.20
C TYR A 159 7.43 -22.15 1.94
N LEU A 160 8.69 -21.76 2.17
CA LEU A 160 9.86 -22.61 1.92
C LEU A 160 9.93 -23.83 2.84
N ARG A 161 9.39 -23.75 4.06
CA ARG A 161 9.26 -24.90 4.96
C ARG A 161 8.53 -26.07 4.33
N GLU A 162 7.56 -25.80 3.46
CA GLU A 162 6.78 -26.82 2.78
C GLU A 162 7.42 -27.24 1.44
N VAL A 163 7.94 -26.28 0.66
CA VAL A 163 8.33 -26.55 -0.74
C VAL A 163 9.83 -26.80 -0.95
N ASP A 164 10.71 -26.20 -0.13
CA ASP A 164 12.17 -26.26 -0.25
C ASP A 164 12.88 -25.97 1.09
N PRO A 165 12.86 -26.92 2.06
CA PRO A 165 13.45 -26.74 3.38
C PRO A 165 14.95 -26.44 3.36
N ASP A 166 15.66 -26.92 2.34
CA ASP A 166 17.09 -26.69 2.14
C ASP A 166 17.43 -25.21 1.89
N ALA A 167 16.44 -24.39 1.48
CA ALA A 167 16.60 -22.95 1.32
C ALA A 167 16.52 -22.17 2.65
N LEU A 168 15.98 -22.78 3.73
CA LEU A 168 15.73 -22.09 5.00
C LEU A 168 17.02 -21.60 5.65
N ALA A 169 18.13 -22.32 5.51
CA ALA A 169 19.42 -21.90 6.06
C ALA A 169 19.88 -20.53 5.50
N LEU A 170 19.56 -20.22 4.24
CA LEU A 170 19.85 -18.89 3.66
C LEU A 170 18.99 -17.81 4.32
N LEU A 171 17.73 -18.13 4.62
CA LEU A 171 16.79 -17.21 5.22
C LEU A 171 17.14 -16.94 6.70
N GLU A 172 17.48 -17.98 7.46
CA GLU A 172 17.96 -17.89 8.84
C GLU A 172 19.21 -17.00 8.92
N THR A 173 20.19 -17.23 8.04
CA THR A 173 21.40 -16.39 7.95
C THR A 173 21.05 -14.91 7.71
N ALA A 174 20.13 -14.63 6.78
CA ALA A 174 19.73 -13.26 6.48
C ALA A 174 19.00 -12.59 7.67
N LEU A 175 18.12 -13.33 8.35
CA LEU A 175 17.39 -12.85 9.52
C LEU A 175 18.33 -12.61 10.70
N GLU A 176 19.31 -13.48 10.94
CA GLU A 176 20.29 -13.30 12.01
C GLU A 176 21.13 -12.03 11.83
N ILE A 177 21.57 -11.75 10.60
CA ILE A 177 22.28 -10.51 10.29
C ILE A 177 21.34 -9.32 10.46
N SER A 178 20.10 -9.42 9.94
CA SER A 178 19.10 -8.36 10.02
C SER A 178 18.73 -7.98 11.45
N ASP A 179 18.42 -8.96 12.29
CA ASP A 179 17.99 -8.73 13.67
C ASP A 179 19.10 -8.10 14.51
N ARG A 180 20.37 -8.47 14.25
CA ARG A 180 21.51 -7.96 14.99
C ARG A 180 21.69 -6.45 14.80
N PHE A 181 21.58 -5.95 13.58
CA PHE A 181 21.81 -4.53 13.30
C PHE A 181 20.62 -3.64 13.62
N LEU A 182 19.41 -4.22 13.65
CA LEU A 182 18.19 -3.53 14.12
C LEU A 182 18.03 -3.57 15.65
N GLY A 183 19.07 -3.97 16.41
CA GLY A 183 19.01 -4.04 17.87
C GLY A 183 17.98 -5.04 18.40
N GLY A 184 17.63 -6.05 17.61
CA GLY A 184 16.57 -7.03 17.90
C GLY A 184 15.16 -6.56 17.60
N GLU A 185 14.98 -5.34 17.05
CA GLU A 185 13.67 -4.87 16.61
C GLU A 185 13.19 -5.66 15.38
N LYS A 186 11.97 -6.21 15.48
CA LYS A 186 11.35 -7.02 14.42
C LYS A 186 10.45 -6.21 13.48
N THR A 187 10.27 -4.93 13.80
CA THR A 187 9.50 -3.92 13.06
C THR A 187 10.24 -2.61 13.20
N GLY A 188 10.20 -1.73 12.20
CA GLY A 188 10.94 -0.48 12.26
C GLY A 188 10.54 0.49 11.15
N SER A 189 11.36 1.52 10.95
CA SER A 189 11.21 2.46 9.83
C SER A 189 12.51 2.53 9.03
N GLY A 190 12.43 2.79 7.72
CA GLY A 190 13.62 3.02 6.91
C GLY A 190 14.51 4.17 7.43
N ALA A 191 13.93 5.15 8.14
CA ALA A 191 14.68 6.24 8.77
C ALA A 191 15.61 5.76 9.90
N ALA A 192 15.22 4.70 10.62
CA ALA A 192 16.05 4.06 11.64
C ALA A 192 17.00 3.01 11.04
N ALA A 193 16.53 2.23 10.06
CA ALA A 193 17.33 1.16 9.46
C ALA A 193 18.46 1.66 8.55
N ALA A 194 18.27 2.77 7.83
CA ALA A 194 19.28 3.31 6.92
C ALA A 194 20.61 3.72 7.60
N PRO A 195 20.63 4.47 8.72
CA PRO A 195 21.87 4.76 9.44
C PRO A 195 22.49 3.48 10.04
N ALA A 196 21.67 2.60 10.63
CA ALA A 196 22.15 1.33 11.19
C ALA A 196 22.83 0.43 10.13
N TRP A 197 22.27 0.39 8.91
CA TRP A 197 22.91 -0.27 7.77
C TRP A 197 24.27 0.35 7.41
N GLY A 198 24.36 1.68 7.41
CA GLY A 198 25.59 2.41 7.11
C GLY A 198 26.72 2.21 8.14
N GLU A 199 26.37 1.82 9.37
CA GLU A 199 27.31 1.53 10.45
C GLU A 199 27.86 0.09 10.41
N LEU A 200 27.28 -0.79 9.60
CA LEU A 200 27.75 -2.17 9.45
C LEU A 200 29.13 -2.23 8.79
N GLU A 201 29.91 -3.24 9.20
CA GLU A 201 31.15 -3.58 8.51
C GLU A 201 30.84 -4.00 7.04
N PRO A 202 31.67 -3.62 6.06
CA PRO A 202 31.44 -3.99 4.66
C PRO A 202 31.30 -5.50 4.45
N ALA A 203 31.94 -6.32 5.29
CA ALA A 203 31.80 -7.77 5.25
C ALA A 203 30.36 -8.22 5.55
N GLU A 204 29.71 -7.65 6.58
CA GLU A 204 28.33 -7.98 6.96
C GLU A 204 27.33 -7.47 5.92
N GLN A 205 27.54 -6.27 5.36
CA GLN A 205 26.74 -5.75 4.26
C GLN A 205 26.80 -6.68 3.02
N ASN A 206 28.01 -7.11 2.66
CA ASN A 206 28.23 -8.03 1.55
C ASN A 206 27.62 -9.40 1.81
N GLU A 207 27.73 -9.91 3.04
CA GLU A 207 27.17 -11.20 3.43
C GLU A 207 25.64 -11.19 3.36
N LEU A 208 24.98 -10.17 3.91
CA LEU A 208 23.53 -10.05 3.80
C LEU A 208 23.10 -9.95 2.33
N THR A 209 23.74 -9.05 1.56
CA THR A 209 23.43 -8.87 0.13
C THR A 209 23.61 -10.16 -0.65
N ALA A 210 24.70 -10.88 -0.45
CA ALA A 210 24.99 -12.14 -1.13
C ALA A 210 24.00 -13.24 -0.72
N THR A 211 23.62 -13.30 0.55
CA THR A 211 22.67 -14.29 1.07
C THR A 211 21.28 -14.09 0.48
N LEU A 212 20.80 -12.83 0.49
CA LEU A 212 19.53 -12.46 -0.14
C LEU A 212 19.53 -12.73 -1.66
N ALA A 213 20.64 -12.44 -2.34
CA ALA A 213 20.79 -12.74 -3.75
C ALA A 213 20.75 -14.26 -4.04
N ARG A 214 21.43 -15.08 -3.22
CA ARG A 214 21.40 -16.54 -3.34
C ARG A 214 20.01 -17.11 -3.11
N LEU A 215 19.28 -16.59 -2.10
CA LEU A 215 17.91 -17.00 -1.82
C LEU A 215 17.01 -16.73 -3.03
N LEU A 216 17.08 -15.53 -3.59
CA LEU A 216 16.29 -15.17 -4.77
C LEU A 216 16.66 -16.00 -6.01
N LEU A 217 17.95 -16.22 -6.24
CA LEU A 217 18.41 -17.06 -7.34
C LEU A 217 17.89 -18.49 -7.20
N ARG A 218 17.87 -19.03 -5.98
CA ARG A 218 17.31 -20.36 -5.70
C ARG A 218 15.82 -20.40 -6.00
N LEU A 219 15.04 -19.46 -5.44
CA LEU A 219 13.59 -19.34 -5.71
C LEU A 219 13.29 -19.35 -7.22
N ARG A 220 14.05 -18.59 -8.02
CA ARG A 220 13.86 -18.54 -9.48
C ARG A 220 14.33 -19.80 -10.20
N ALA A 221 15.46 -20.38 -9.79
CA ALA A 221 16.05 -21.51 -10.49
C ALA A 221 15.21 -22.79 -10.39
N VAL A 222 14.45 -22.95 -9.30
CA VAL A 222 13.60 -24.13 -9.08
C VAL A 222 12.10 -23.79 -9.14
N GLU A 223 11.74 -22.69 -9.80
CA GLU A 223 10.35 -22.23 -9.95
C GLU A 223 9.37 -23.34 -10.36
N PRO A 224 9.62 -24.17 -11.40
CA PRO A 224 8.67 -25.23 -11.77
C PRO A 224 8.37 -26.20 -10.63
N VAL A 225 9.37 -26.51 -9.80
CA VAL A 225 9.23 -27.42 -8.64
C VAL A 225 8.48 -26.75 -7.50
N HIS A 226 8.77 -25.48 -7.23
CA HIS A 226 8.08 -24.68 -6.21
C HIS A 226 6.60 -24.47 -6.56
N VAL A 227 6.32 -24.14 -7.83
CA VAL A 227 4.94 -24.00 -8.34
C VAL A 227 4.19 -25.32 -8.31
N GLU A 228 4.82 -26.44 -8.68
CA GLU A 228 4.21 -27.77 -8.59
C GLU A 228 3.81 -28.13 -7.15
N ARG A 229 4.66 -27.80 -6.17
CA ARG A 229 4.46 -28.17 -4.76
C ARG A 229 3.55 -27.21 -3.98
N GLY A 230 3.65 -25.90 -4.25
CA GLY A 230 3.00 -24.86 -3.47
C GLY A 230 1.97 -24.03 -4.24
N GLY A 231 1.83 -24.25 -5.55
CA GLY A 231 0.94 -23.49 -6.43
C GLY A 231 1.54 -22.16 -6.89
N GLN A 232 1.01 -21.66 -8.02
CA GLN A 232 1.47 -20.43 -8.68
C GLN A 232 1.32 -19.20 -7.78
N SER A 233 0.18 -19.04 -7.13
CA SER A 233 -0.11 -17.85 -6.31
C SER A 233 0.84 -17.71 -5.12
N ALA A 234 1.12 -18.80 -4.41
CA ALA A 234 2.04 -18.77 -3.27
C ALA A 234 3.49 -18.50 -3.73
N PHE A 235 3.90 -19.08 -4.86
CA PHE A 235 5.19 -18.80 -5.47
C PHE A 235 5.32 -17.32 -5.87
N ASP A 236 4.31 -16.76 -6.52
CA ASP A 236 4.31 -15.35 -6.93
C ASP A 236 4.39 -14.42 -5.72
N ILE A 237 3.67 -14.71 -4.64
CA ILE A 237 3.78 -13.96 -3.38
C ILE A 237 5.21 -14.05 -2.82
N ALA A 238 5.76 -15.26 -2.68
CA ALA A 238 7.11 -15.47 -2.15
C ALA A 238 8.20 -14.79 -3.00
N ARG A 239 8.04 -14.80 -4.33
CA ARG A 239 8.94 -14.11 -5.27
C ARG A 239 8.85 -12.58 -5.16
N ARG A 240 7.65 -12.04 -4.90
CA ARG A 240 7.39 -10.59 -4.79
C ARG A 240 7.91 -9.99 -3.49
N LEU A 241 8.12 -10.81 -2.47
CA LEU A 241 8.80 -10.45 -1.23
C LEU A 241 10.33 -10.29 -1.43
N ASP A 242 10.78 -9.89 -2.63
CA ASP A 242 12.21 -9.77 -3.01
C ASP A 242 12.94 -8.95 -1.94
N PRO A 243 13.83 -9.59 -1.16
CA PRO A 243 14.41 -8.98 0.02
C PRO A 243 15.39 -7.84 -0.32
N ARG A 244 15.74 -7.65 -1.61
CA ARG A 244 16.50 -6.49 -2.07
C ARG A 244 15.67 -5.21 -2.08
N ARG A 245 14.33 -5.29 -2.06
CA ARG A 245 13.43 -4.13 -2.01
C ARG A 245 13.59 -3.31 -0.72
N GLY A 246 14.01 -3.94 0.39
CA GLY A 246 14.31 -3.25 1.65
C GLY A 246 15.71 -2.63 1.74
N ALA A 247 16.63 -2.97 0.83
CA ALA A 247 18.06 -2.63 0.97
C ALA A 247 18.52 -1.48 0.06
N VAL A 248 17.75 -1.12 -0.98
CA VAL A 248 18.15 -0.12 -1.98
C VAL A 248 17.32 1.15 -1.80
N GLY A 249 17.97 2.23 -1.36
CA GLY A 249 17.52 3.63 -1.42
C GLY A 249 16.01 3.85 -1.36
N ALA A 250 15.50 4.20 -0.16
CA ALA A 250 14.08 4.28 0.20
C ALA A 250 13.15 5.09 -0.74
N VAL A 251 13.66 5.88 -1.70
CA VAL A 251 12.81 6.65 -2.62
C VAL A 251 12.62 5.93 -3.97
N ASP A 252 13.68 5.35 -4.54
CA ASP A 252 13.59 4.66 -5.84
C ASP A 252 12.95 3.27 -5.68
N GLY A 253 13.24 2.58 -4.57
CA GLY A 253 12.59 1.32 -4.23
C GLY A 253 11.07 1.46 -4.07
N ARG A 254 10.60 2.56 -3.45
CA ARG A 254 9.16 2.83 -3.28
C ARG A 254 8.45 3.12 -4.60
N ARG A 255 9.10 3.85 -5.51
CA ARG A 255 8.57 4.13 -6.85
C ARG A 255 8.40 2.86 -7.67
N GLN A 256 9.41 1.99 -7.65
CA GLN A 256 9.36 0.74 -8.40
C GLN A 256 8.35 -0.26 -7.81
N ALA A 257 8.29 -0.38 -6.48
CA ALA A 257 7.31 -1.22 -5.79
C ALA A 257 5.86 -0.83 -6.14
N GLY A 258 5.54 0.48 -6.07
CA GLY A 258 4.21 0.97 -6.40
C GLY A 258 3.80 0.69 -7.85
N ALA A 259 4.70 0.91 -8.82
CA ALA A 259 4.41 0.70 -10.23
C ALA A 259 4.16 -0.79 -10.57
N GLU A 260 4.97 -1.69 -10.01
CA GLU A 260 4.82 -3.14 -10.20
C GLU A 260 3.53 -3.66 -9.57
N VAL A 261 3.16 -3.19 -8.37
CA VAL A 261 1.90 -3.56 -7.72
C VAL A 261 0.70 -3.03 -8.51
N ALA A 262 0.77 -1.82 -9.04
CA ALA A 262 -0.30 -1.30 -9.89
C ALA A 262 -0.48 -2.12 -11.18
N ASP A 263 0.61 -2.61 -11.79
CA ASP A 263 0.54 -3.52 -12.94
C ASP A 263 -0.09 -4.87 -12.58
N ASP A 264 0.27 -5.42 -11.43
CA ASP A 264 -0.29 -6.68 -10.94
C ASP A 264 -1.79 -6.53 -10.62
N LEU A 265 -2.19 -5.44 -9.96
CA LEU A 265 -3.60 -5.15 -9.68
C LEU A 265 -4.41 -4.95 -10.97
N LYS A 266 -3.80 -4.35 -12.01
CA LYS A 266 -4.42 -4.24 -13.33
C LYS A 266 -4.51 -5.60 -14.06
N ALA A 267 -3.57 -6.50 -13.80
CA ALA A 267 -3.48 -7.83 -14.42
C ALA A 267 -4.36 -8.88 -13.74
N THR A 268 -4.71 -8.73 -12.45
CA THR A 268 -5.74 -9.54 -11.82
C THR A 268 -7.09 -9.22 -12.45
N GLU A 269 -7.68 -10.19 -13.16
CA GLU A 269 -9.00 -10.07 -13.75
C GLU A 269 -10.06 -9.84 -12.65
N GLY A 270 -10.43 -8.58 -12.39
CA GLY A 270 -11.57 -8.29 -11.52
C GLY A 270 -11.53 -6.96 -10.79
N GLY A 271 -11.86 -5.89 -11.51
CA GLY A 271 -12.40 -4.65 -10.95
C GLY A 271 -11.50 -3.43 -11.00
N ASP A 272 -12.00 -2.36 -10.38
CA ASP A 272 -11.40 -1.02 -10.40
C ASP A 272 -10.58 -0.79 -9.11
N VAL A 273 -9.43 -0.15 -9.29
CA VAL A 273 -8.37 0.02 -8.29
C VAL A 273 -8.37 1.44 -7.75
N LEU A 274 -8.42 1.52 -6.43
CA LEU A 274 -8.37 2.74 -5.68
C LEU A 274 -7.00 2.87 -5.03
N VAL A 275 -6.23 3.88 -5.40
CA VAL A 275 -4.91 4.13 -4.80
C VAL A 275 -5.00 5.29 -3.84
N LEU A 276 -4.90 5.03 -2.55
CA LEU A 276 -4.70 6.06 -1.54
C LEU A 276 -3.22 6.07 -1.11
N SER A 277 -2.51 7.15 -1.42
CA SER A 277 -1.11 7.27 -1.04
C SER A 277 -0.64 8.73 -1.08
N SER A 278 0.52 9.01 -0.50
CA SER A 278 1.17 10.30 -0.59
C SER A 278 1.27 10.79 -2.04
N ALA A 279 1.25 12.11 -2.22
CA ALA A 279 1.41 12.73 -3.53
C ALA A 279 2.68 12.24 -4.28
N SER A 280 3.70 11.79 -3.56
CA SER A 280 4.93 11.26 -4.13
C SER A 280 4.75 9.90 -4.83
N VAL A 281 3.94 9.01 -4.25
CA VAL A 281 3.61 7.70 -4.82
C VAL A 281 2.62 7.86 -5.97
N ILE A 282 1.59 8.71 -5.81
CA ILE A 282 0.66 9.00 -6.92
C ILE A 282 1.39 9.60 -8.10
N LYS A 283 2.35 10.50 -7.87
CA LYS A 283 3.19 11.05 -8.94
C LYS A 283 4.05 9.97 -9.62
N ALA A 284 4.52 8.97 -8.87
CA ALA A 284 5.27 7.85 -9.44
C ALA A 284 4.35 6.96 -10.31
N LEU A 285 3.13 6.69 -9.84
CA LEU A 285 2.14 5.91 -10.58
C LEU A 285 1.63 6.65 -11.82
N LEU A 286 1.41 7.97 -11.73
CA LEU A 286 1.09 8.83 -12.88
C LEU A 286 2.24 8.83 -13.89
N ALA A 287 3.49 8.94 -13.44
CA ALA A 287 4.67 8.91 -14.32
C ALA A 287 4.86 7.54 -15.01
N ALA A 288 4.34 6.47 -14.41
CA ALA A 288 4.35 5.13 -14.96
C ALA A 288 3.07 4.78 -15.78
N ASP A 289 2.21 5.76 -16.05
CA ASP A 289 0.93 5.60 -16.77
C ASP A 289 -0.01 4.57 -16.11
N LYS A 290 0.01 4.52 -14.77
CA LYS A 290 -0.75 3.56 -13.96
C LYS A 290 -2.03 4.13 -13.38
N VAL A 291 -2.21 5.44 -13.37
CA VAL A 291 -3.42 6.12 -12.87
C VAL A 291 -4.17 6.73 -14.04
N ASP A 292 -5.43 6.34 -14.23
CA ASP A 292 -6.24 6.81 -15.35
C ASP A 292 -6.73 8.24 -15.08
N ARG A 293 -7.03 8.57 -13.81
CA ARG A 293 -7.36 9.93 -13.35
C ARG A 293 -6.84 10.23 -11.95
N PRO A 294 -6.15 11.37 -11.73
CA PRO A 294 -5.89 11.87 -10.39
C PRO A 294 -7.16 12.51 -9.82
N ALA A 295 -7.61 12.05 -8.66
CA ALA A 295 -8.59 12.74 -7.83
C ALA A 295 -7.82 13.45 -6.71
N LEU A 296 -7.62 14.75 -6.87
CA LEU A 296 -7.01 15.57 -5.82
C LEU A 296 -8.00 15.72 -4.67
N ALA A 297 -7.66 15.23 -3.48
CA ALA A 297 -8.19 15.85 -2.27
C ALA A 297 -7.42 17.16 -2.08
N SER A 298 -8.17 18.25 -1.88
CA SER A 298 -7.69 19.63 -1.69
C SER A 298 -6.80 19.78 -0.47
#